data_AF-A0A0C1GIF5-F1
#
_entry.id   AF-A0A0C1GIF5-F1
#
_cell.length_a   1.000
_cell.length_b   1.000
_cell.length_c   1.000
_cell.angle_alpha   90.00
_cell.angle_beta   90.00
_cell.angle_gamma   90.00
#
_symmetry.space_group_name_H-M   'P 1'
#
loop_
_entity.id
_entity.type
_entity.pdbx_description
1 polymer ?
#
loop_
_entity_poly.entity_id
_entity_poly.type
_entity_poly.pdbx_seq_one_letter_code
_entity_poly.pdbx_strand_id
1 'polypeptide(L)'
;MAAISGLTLAEAVTRSPAFPPVEGLPDSYWKEQTCSACHQWTRDRLCTQGGTYLNLAMQRSLGKQHPFGGALKRALKSWAAGGCQ
;
A
#
# COMPACT_ATOMS: atom_id res chain seq x y z
N MET A 1 6.56 -5.80 -14.61
CA MET A 1 5.19 -5.80 -14.04
C MET A 1 5.22 -5.20 -12.64
N ALA A 2 4.24 -4.37 -12.25
CA ALA A 2 4.07 -4.05 -10.84
C ALA A 2 3.59 -5.32 -10.12
N ALA A 3 4.15 -5.64 -8.94
CA ALA A 3 3.92 -6.89 -8.21
C ALA A 3 2.45 -7.21 -7.86
N ILE A 4 1.54 -6.26 -8.09
CA ILE A 4 0.11 -6.35 -7.76
C ILE A 4 -0.82 -6.00 -8.94
N SER A 5 -0.30 -5.87 -10.16
CA SER A 5 -1.14 -5.62 -11.35
C SER A 5 -2.12 -6.78 -11.56
N GLY A 6 -3.41 -6.46 -11.76
CA GLY A 6 -4.48 -7.45 -11.94
C GLY A 6 -5.10 -7.97 -10.63
N LEU A 7 -4.59 -7.57 -9.47
CA LEU A 7 -5.18 -7.89 -8.17
C LEU A 7 -6.16 -6.80 -7.71
N THR A 8 -7.18 -7.19 -6.98
CA THR A 8 -7.98 -6.27 -6.16
C THR A 8 -7.14 -5.71 -5.01
N LEU A 9 -7.59 -4.60 -4.40
CA LEU A 9 -6.92 -4.05 -3.21
C LEU A 9 -6.92 -5.06 -2.05
N ALA A 10 -7.99 -5.84 -1.89
CA ALA A 10 -8.10 -6.86 -0.85
C ALA A 10 -7.07 -7.99 -1.05
N GLU A 11 -6.85 -8.42 -2.29
CA GLU A 11 -5.82 -9.42 -2.61
C GLU A 11 -4.41 -8.83 -2.52
N ALA A 12 -4.21 -7.58 -2.92
CA ALA A 12 -2.89 -6.95 -2.87
C ALA A 12 -2.36 -6.86 -1.43
N VAL A 13 -3.22 -6.58 -0.45
CA VAL A 13 -2.80 -6.45 0.96
C VAL A 13 -2.51 -7.78 1.66
N THR A 14 -2.84 -8.92 1.05
CA THR A 14 -2.44 -10.24 1.57
C THR A 14 -1.09 -10.71 1.02
N ARG A 15 -0.46 -9.94 0.12
CA ARG A 15 0.87 -10.25 -0.44
C ARG A 15 1.98 -9.71 0.46
N SER A 16 3.15 -10.36 0.40
CA SER A 16 4.39 -9.86 1.02
C SER A 16 4.91 -8.63 0.27
N PRO A 17 5.37 -7.58 0.97
CA PRO A 17 5.90 -6.38 0.33
C PRO A 17 7.18 -6.69 -0.47
N ALA A 18 7.47 -5.88 -1.48
CA ALA A 18 8.70 -5.95 -2.27
C ALA A 18 9.82 -5.03 -1.74
N PHE A 19 9.45 -4.09 -0.85
CA PHE A 19 10.36 -3.10 -0.27
C PHE A 19 10.13 -2.97 1.23
N PRO A 20 11.18 -2.72 2.03
CA PRO A 20 11.07 -2.62 3.47
C PRO A 20 10.24 -1.39 3.89
N PRO A 21 9.49 -1.47 5.01
CA PRO A 21 8.69 -0.36 5.49
C PRO A 21 9.53 0.84 5.97
N VAL A 22 10.75 0.59 6.46
CA VAL A 22 11.74 1.59 6.87
C VAL A 22 13.14 1.13 6.45
N GLU A 23 14.02 2.10 6.19
CA GLU A 23 15.42 1.82 5.86
C GLU A 23 16.15 1.15 7.02
N GLY A 24 17.00 0.17 6.73
CA GLY A 24 17.79 -0.56 7.73
C GLY A 24 17.02 -1.62 8.55
N LEU A 25 15.72 -1.82 8.31
CA LEU A 25 14.99 -2.92 8.96
C LEU A 25 15.52 -4.29 8.48
N PRO A 26 15.95 -5.20 9.38
CA PRO A 26 16.44 -6.50 8.96
C PRO A 26 15.36 -7.31 8.24
N ASP A 27 15.78 -8.05 7.22
CA ASP A 27 14.89 -8.79 6.32
C ASP A 27 13.95 -9.76 7.03
N SER A 28 14.41 -10.40 8.10
CA SER A 28 13.63 -11.35 8.91
C SER A 28 12.36 -10.75 9.50
N TYR A 29 12.27 -9.42 9.64
CA TYR A 29 11.10 -8.75 10.18
C TYR A 29 10.00 -8.48 9.13
N TRP A 30 10.31 -8.51 7.83
CA TRP A 30 9.38 -8.02 6.81
C TRP A 30 9.27 -8.87 5.55
N LYS A 31 10.34 -9.56 5.10
CA LYS A 31 10.33 -10.26 3.81
C LYS A 31 9.34 -11.43 3.77
N GLU A 32 9.20 -12.14 4.89
CA GLU A 32 8.28 -13.28 5.01
C GLU A 32 6.88 -12.87 5.51
N GLN A 33 6.72 -11.61 5.91
CA GLN A 33 5.45 -11.08 6.38
C GLN A 33 4.56 -10.63 5.22
N THR A 34 3.25 -10.75 5.37
CA THR A 34 2.27 -10.13 4.47
C THR A 34 1.93 -8.72 4.94
N CYS A 35 1.38 -7.86 4.06
CA CYS A 35 0.98 -6.52 4.51
C CYS A 35 -0.04 -6.59 5.66
N SER A 36 -0.92 -7.60 5.66
CA SER A 36 -1.89 -7.87 6.74
C SER A 36 -1.28 -8.34 8.06
N ALA A 37 -0.02 -8.82 8.08
CA ALA A 37 0.67 -9.17 9.31
C ALA A 37 1.19 -7.94 10.08
N CYS A 38 1.45 -6.83 9.36
CA CYS A 38 1.91 -5.57 9.96
C CYS A 38 0.79 -4.53 10.10
N HIS A 39 -0.23 -4.61 9.25
CA HIS A 39 -1.35 -3.67 9.23
C HIS A 39 -2.66 -4.43 9.31
N GLN A 40 -3.58 -3.91 10.11
CA GLN A 40 -4.94 -4.46 10.15
C GLN A 40 -5.81 -3.70 9.15
N TRP A 41 -6.01 -4.31 7.98
CA TRP A 41 -6.76 -3.74 6.87
C TRP A 41 -8.25 -3.99 7.01
N THR A 42 -9.02 -2.92 6.80
CA THR A 42 -10.46 -2.96 6.56
C THR A 42 -10.75 -2.05 5.37
N ARG A 43 -11.92 -2.20 4.75
CA ARG A 43 -12.36 -1.31 3.67
C ARG A 43 -12.23 0.17 4.08
N ASP A 44 -12.68 0.52 5.28
CA ASP A 44 -12.63 1.90 5.79
C ASP A 44 -11.21 2.40 6.01
N ARG A 45 -10.30 1.55 6.51
CA ARG A 45 -8.89 1.92 6.68
C ARG A 45 -8.16 2.09 5.35
N LEU A 46 -8.45 1.24 4.37
CA LEU A 46 -7.95 1.41 3.01
C LEU A 46 -8.48 2.72 2.40
N CYS A 47 -9.76 3.03 2.61
CA CYS A 47 -10.39 4.23 2.07
C CYS A 47 -9.78 5.49 2.69
N THR A 48 -9.63 5.49 4.01
CA THR A 48 -8.95 6.55 4.77
C THR A 48 -7.52 6.75 4.26
N GLN A 49 -6.75 5.66 4.12
CA GLN A 49 -5.39 5.72 3.60
C GLN A 49 -5.34 6.27 2.17
N GLY A 50 -6.23 5.84 1.29
CA GLY A 50 -6.35 6.35 -0.07
C GLY A 50 -6.67 7.85 -0.11
N GLY A 51 -7.60 8.29 0.73
CA GLY A 51 -7.98 9.69 0.90
C GLY A 51 -6.81 10.59 1.28
N THR A 52 -5.88 10.09 2.12
CA THR A 52 -4.67 10.87 2.44
C THR A 52 -3.87 11.27 1.21
N TYR A 53 -3.83 10.43 0.16
CA TYR A 53 -3.07 10.68 -1.06
C TYR A 53 -3.75 11.64 -2.04
N LEU A 54 -5.00 12.04 -1.78
CA LEU A 54 -5.68 13.09 -2.53
C LEU A 54 -5.15 14.47 -2.12
N ASN A 55 -4.64 14.62 -0.90
CA ASN A 55 -4.02 15.86 -0.43
C ASN A 55 -2.68 16.10 -1.16
N LEU A 56 -2.52 17.29 -1.75
CA LEU A 56 -1.30 17.71 -2.45
C LEU A 56 -0.04 17.57 -1.60
N ALA A 57 -0.12 17.91 -0.30
CA ALA A 57 1.02 17.78 0.60
C ALA A 57 1.47 16.33 0.73
N MET A 58 0.55 15.36 0.61
CA MET A 58 0.82 13.94 0.78
C MET A 58 1.25 13.23 -0.51
N GLN A 59 1.25 13.91 -1.67
CA GLN A 59 1.66 13.33 -2.96
C GLN A 59 3.09 12.75 -2.90
N ARG A 60 3.99 13.35 -2.12
CA ARG A 60 5.36 12.84 -1.89
C ARG A 60 5.39 11.39 -1.40
N SER A 61 4.36 10.98 -0.63
CA SER A 61 4.26 9.62 -0.09
C SER A 61 4.01 8.56 -1.17
N LEU A 62 3.52 8.95 -2.35
CA LEU A 62 3.34 8.05 -3.49
C LEU A 62 4.67 7.53 -4.06
N GLY A 63 5.76 8.26 -3.85
CA GLY A 63 7.12 7.85 -4.26
C GLY A 63 7.80 6.90 -3.28
N LYS A 64 7.29 6.77 -2.04
CA LYS A 64 7.83 5.81 -1.06
C LYS A 64 7.63 4.38 -1.57
N GLN A 65 8.71 3.60 -1.55
CA GLN A 65 8.75 2.29 -2.20
C GLN A 65 7.85 1.25 -1.52
N HIS A 66 7.77 1.21 -0.18
CA HIS A 66 6.92 0.24 0.51
C HIS A 66 5.42 0.38 0.17
N PRO A 67 4.64 -0.69 0.02
CA PRO A 67 5.11 -2.08 -0.10
C PRO A 67 5.55 -2.45 -1.53
N PHE A 68 5.00 -1.81 -2.56
CA PHE A 68 5.12 -2.26 -3.96
C PHE A 68 5.57 -1.16 -4.94
N GLY A 69 6.67 -0.47 -4.65
CA GLY A 69 7.16 0.67 -5.46
C GLY A 69 6.14 1.82 -5.56
N GLY A 70 5.31 1.98 -4.53
CA GLY A 70 4.20 2.94 -4.51
C GLY A 70 2.96 2.54 -5.33
N ALA A 71 2.95 1.39 -6.01
CA ALA A 71 1.80 0.96 -6.83
C ALA A 71 0.51 0.87 -6.01
N LEU A 72 0.56 0.26 -4.82
CA LEU A 72 -0.60 0.16 -3.92
C LEU A 72 -1.14 1.54 -3.52
N LYS A 73 -0.25 2.50 -3.26
CA LYS A 73 -0.67 3.86 -2.86
C LYS A 73 -1.38 4.59 -3.99
N ARG A 74 -0.88 4.44 -5.22
CA ARG A 74 -1.52 4.99 -6.41
C ARG A 74 -2.89 4.35 -6.65
N ALA A 75 -2.99 3.03 -6.52
CA ALA A 75 -4.27 2.32 -6.60
C ALA A 75 -5.26 2.79 -5.53
N LEU A 76 -4.82 2.90 -4.26
CA LEU A 76 -5.63 3.43 -3.16
C LEU A 76 -6.09 4.87 -3.41
N LYS A 77 -5.21 5.73 -3.93
CA LYS A 77 -5.56 7.11 -4.30
C LYS A 77 -6.66 7.13 -5.36
N SER A 78 -6.49 6.36 -6.44
CA SER A 78 -7.48 6.29 -7.53
C SER A 78 -8.81 5.73 -7.05
N TRP A 79 -8.78 4.66 -6.25
CA TRP A 79 -9.97 4.07 -5.65
C TRP A 79 -10.70 5.03 -4.70
N ALA A 80 -9.96 5.76 -3.86
CA ALA A 80 -10.55 6.77 -2.98
C ALA A 80 -11.12 7.98 -3.74
N ALA A 81 -10.49 8.40 -4.83
CA ALA A 81 -11.04 9.43 -5.72
C ALA A 81 -12.39 9.01 -6.33
N GLY A 82 -12.60 7.71 -6.54
CA GLY A 82 -13.86 7.11 -6.98
C GLY A 82 -14.88 6.84 -5.86
N GLY A 83 -14.70 7.40 -4.67
CA GLY A 83 -15.61 7.15 -3.54
C GLY A 83 -15.37 5.81 -2.83
N CYS A 84 -14.17 5.25 -2.98
CA CYS A 84 -13.78 3.97 -2.40
C CYS A 84 -14.63 2.80 -2.92
N GLN A 85 -14.92 2.78 -4.22
CA GLN A 85 -15.69 1.72 -4.89
C GLN A 85 -14.89 1.09 -6.01
#